data_AF-A0A7W5A842-F1
#
_entry.id   AF-A0A7W5A842-F1
#
_cell.length_a   1.000
_cell.length_b   1.000
_cell.length_c   1.000
_cell.angle_alpha   90.00
_cell.angle_beta   90.00
_cell.angle_gamma   90.00
#
_symmetry.space_group_name_H-M   'P 1'
#
loop_
_entity.id
_entity.type
_entity.pdbx_description
1 polymer ?
#
loop_
_entity_poly.entity_id
_entity_poly.type
_entity_poly.pdbx_seq_one_letter_code
_entity_poly.pdbx_strand_id
1 'polypeptide(L)'
;MSTSLAEITREWGRIGVIGFGGPPAHIRLLRETVVERRGWVEPEEFEDAIATCNLLPGPSSTQLAIFTAWRVGGAPGAVVGGLAFILPGLVLILALAALFLGDPPAWVLGAGAGAGAAVAAVAVQAGWALVPSSYERTPSRPRWLVYAVIGTIAAATTGAWVVLVLVGAGLVEVAMRRPWRTNSFQSVLTLPFLVQGGLTAAVTAPLAWTAFKVGALSYGGGFVIIPLMQSDAVERYGWMSDAEFLNAVALGQITPGPVVHTVAVVGFAAAGLLGALVASVIAFGPSFVMVIAGGRHFDALRSSPLTRAFLDGAGPAAIGAILGSAVPLALATSEWWQWVVLAAAGVLLLLLKRGVVLTLLLAAGVGMVVALAGGPLP
;
A
#
# COMPACT_ATOMS: atom_id res chain seq x y z
N MET A 1 4.34 -25.58 -18.18
CA MET A 1 5.65 -25.30 -18.81
C MET A 1 6.49 -24.54 -17.81
N SER A 2 7.70 -24.98 -17.47
CA SER A 2 8.58 -24.22 -16.58
C SER A 2 9.41 -23.24 -17.42
N THR A 3 9.05 -21.96 -17.41
CA THR A 3 9.84 -20.90 -18.05
C THR A 3 11.16 -20.71 -17.30
N SER A 4 12.20 -20.27 -18.00
CA SER A 4 13.51 -20.03 -17.36
C SER A 4 13.42 -18.90 -16.30
N LEU A 5 14.16 -19.04 -15.20
CA LEU A 5 14.22 -18.00 -14.17
C LEU A 5 14.80 -16.69 -14.70
N ALA A 6 15.72 -16.75 -15.67
CA ALA A 6 16.27 -15.56 -16.32
C ALA A 6 15.19 -14.75 -17.06
N GLU A 7 14.26 -15.44 -17.72
CA GLU A 7 13.14 -14.80 -18.39
C GLU A 7 12.15 -14.19 -17.40
N ILE A 8 11.87 -14.87 -16.28
CA ILE A 8 11.09 -14.31 -15.18
C ILE A 8 11.77 -13.05 -14.62
N THR A 9 13.07 -13.09 -14.32
CA THR A 9 13.81 -11.90 -13.86
C THR A 9 13.69 -10.75 -14.84
N ARG A 10 13.84 -11.01 -16.15
CA ARG A 10 13.78 -9.98 -17.19
C ARG A 10 12.41 -9.33 -17.28
N GLU A 11 11.35 -10.12 -17.37
CA GLU A 11 9.99 -9.60 -17.57
C GLU A 11 9.46 -8.89 -16.32
N TRP A 12 9.63 -9.47 -15.12
CA TRP A 12 9.21 -8.83 -13.87
C TRP A 12 10.10 -7.65 -13.50
N GLY A 13 11.40 -7.73 -13.77
CA GLY A 13 12.33 -6.61 -13.64
C GLY A 13 11.94 -5.43 -14.53
N ARG A 14 11.59 -5.70 -15.80
CA ARG A 14 11.07 -4.65 -16.70
C ARG A 14 9.83 -3.97 -16.11
N ILE A 15 8.87 -4.76 -15.63
CA ILE A 15 7.64 -4.22 -15.01
C ILE A 15 7.98 -3.40 -13.75
N GLY A 16 8.92 -3.86 -12.93
CA GLY A 16 9.41 -3.12 -11.75
C GLY A 16 10.11 -1.79 -12.08
N VAL A 17 10.67 -1.66 -13.29
CA VAL A 17 11.32 -0.41 -13.77
C VAL A 17 10.31 0.55 -14.40
N ILE A 18 9.33 0.05 -15.16
CA ILE A 18 8.40 0.91 -15.94
C ILE A 18 7.00 1.05 -15.30
N GLY A 19 6.74 0.34 -14.21
CA GLY A 19 5.47 0.30 -13.50
C GLY A 19 5.22 1.56 -12.68
N PHE A 20 5.01 2.71 -13.33
CA PHE A 20 4.63 3.95 -12.66
C PHE A 20 3.11 4.08 -12.57
N GLY A 21 2.61 4.65 -11.47
CA GLY A 21 1.18 4.97 -11.31
C GLY A 21 0.35 3.93 -10.55
N GLY A 22 1.01 3.07 -9.76
CA GLY A 22 0.33 2.22 -8.77
C GLY A 22 -0.36 0.98 -9.35
N PRO A 23 -1.29 0.37 -8.58
CA PRO A 23 -1.83 -0.95 -8.89
C PRO A 23 -2.45 -1.11 -10.29
N PRO A 24 -3.25 -0.16 -10.82
CA PRO A 24 -3.83 -0.30 -12.17
C PRO A 24 -2.76 -0.41 -13.27
N ALA A 25 -1.66 0.33 -13.15
CA ALA A 25 -0.56 0.27 -14.10
C ALA A 25 0.14 -1.09 -14.06
N HIS A 26 0.43 -1.62 -12.87
CA HIS A 26 1.01 -2.95 -12.71
C HIS A 26 0.10 -4.05 -13.24
N ILE A 27 -1.20 -4.01 -12.93
CA ILE A 27 -2.18 -4.99 -13.42
C ILE A 27 -2.20 -5.00 -14.95
N ARG A 28 -2.22 -3.82 -15.59
CA ARG A 28 -2.16 -3.72 -17.05
C ARG A 28 -0.87 -4.30 -17.61
N LEU A 29 0.30 -3.92 -17.07
CA LEU A 29 1.60 -4.40 -17.56
C LEU A 29 1.79 -5.91 -17.37
N LEU A 30 1.27 -6.45 -16.25
CA LEU A 30 1.24 -7.88 -15.98
C LEU A 30 0.34 -8.58 -17.00
N ARG A 31 -0.90 -8.11 -17.22
CA ARG A 31 -1.82 -8.67 -18.23
C ARG A 31 -1.19 -8.73 -19.61
N GLU A 32 -0.69 -7.59 -20.08
CA GLU A 32 -0.04 -7.48 -21.39
C GLU A 32 1.11 -8.48 -21.51
N THR A 33 1.86 -8.69 -20.42
CA THR A 33 3.01 -9.59 -20.42
C THR A 33 2.59 -11.06 -20.37
N VAL A 34 1.79 -11.47 -19.38
CA VAL A 34 1.54 -12.89 -19.07
C VAL A 34 0.36 -13.47 -19.85
N VAL A 35 -0.62 -12.65 -20.23
CA VAL A 35 -1.81 -13.08 -20.98
C VAL A 35 -1.62 -12.80 -22.47
N GLU A 36 -1.38 -11.55 -22.84
CA GLU A 36 -1.43 -11.13 -24.26
C GLU A 36 -0.16 -11.50 -25.03
N ARG A 37 1.01 -11.09 -24.54
CA ARG A 37 2.29 -11.26 -25.26
C ARG A 37 2.86 -12.67 -25.15
N ARG A 38 2.79 -13.26 -23.96
CA ARG A 38 3.43 -14.57 -23.68
C ARG A 38 2.46 -15.74 -23.63
N GLY A 39 1.16 -15.51 -23.39
CA GLY A 39 0.16 -16.57 -23.27
C GLY A 39 0.48 -17.61 -22.20
N TRP A 40 1.12 -17.20 -21.09
CA TRP A 40 1.47 -18.09 -19.99
C TRP A 40 0.32 -18.35 -19.03
N VAL A 41 -0.63 -17.41 -18.95
CA VAL A 41 -1.78 -17.44 -18.05
C VAL A 41 -3.02 -17.14 -18.87
N GLU A 42 -4.07 -17.93 -18.69
CA GLU A 42 -5.35 -17.71 -19.36
C GLU A 42 -6.03 -16.42 -18.85
N PRO A 43 -6.80 -15.70 -19.69
CA PRO A 43 -7.45 -14.46 -19.29
C PRO A 43 -8.32 -14.62 -18.04
N GLU A 44 -9.08 -15.71 -17.96
CA GLU A 44 -9.98 -16.03 -16.84
C GLU A 44 -9.21 -16.28 -15.55
N GLU A 45 -8.11 -17.05 -15.63
CA GLU A 45 -7.22 -17.30 -14.49
C GLU A 45 -6.58 -15.98 -14.00
N PHE A 46 -6.27 -15.06 -14.90
CA PHE A 46 -5.74 -13.75 -14.54
C PHE A 46 -6.77 -12.86 -13.83
N GLU A 47 -8.03 -12.83 -14.29
CA GLU A 47 -9.10 -12.12 -13.57
C GLU A 47 -9.33 -12.69 -12.17
N ASP A 48 -9.32 -14.02 -12.06
CA ASP A 48 -9.47 -14.72 -10.79
C ASP A 48 -8.30 -14.42 -9.83
N ALA A 49 -7.09 -14.29 -10.37
CA ALA A 49 -5.92 -13.88 -9.61
C ALA A 49 -6.05 -12.42 -9.11
N ILE A 50 -6.56 -11.49 -9.93
CA ILE A 50 -6.83 -10.10 -9.49
C ILE A 50 -7.85 -10.09 -8.37
N ALA A 51 -8.98 -10.78 -8.57
CA ALA A 51 -10.04 -10.85 -7.58
C ALA A 51 -9.48 -11.37 -6.25
N THR A 52 -8.64 -12.40 -6.29
CA THR A 52 -8.10 -12.99 -5.07
C THR A 52 -7.04 -12.11 -4.40
N CYS A 53 -6.12 -11.50 -5.15
CA CYS A 53 -5.13 -10.56 -4.61
C CYS A 53 -5.77 -9.29 -4.02
N ASN A 54 -7.01 -8.96 -4.41
CA ASN A 54 -7.78 -7.88 -3.80
C ASN A 54 -8.50 -8.31 -2.50
N LEU A 55 -8.72 -9.62 -2.30
CA LEU A 55 -9.32 -10.17 -1.08
C LEU A 55 -8.27 -10.50 -0.01
N LEU A 56 -7.06 -10.88 -0.43
CA LEU A 56 -5.97 -11.18 0.49
C LEU A 56 -5.41 -9.90 1.12
N PRO A 57 -5.01 -9.96 2.41
CA PRO A 57 -4.24 -8.88 2.99
C PRO A 57 -2.89 -8.77 2.27
N GLY A 58 -2.51 -7.58 1.86
CA GLY A 58 -1.24 -7.21 1.26
C GLY A 58 -1.37 -6.23 0.08
N PRO A 59 -0.25 -5.73 -0.47
CA PRO A 59 -0.28 -4.92 -1.68
C PRO A 59 -0.70 -5.78 -2.88
N SER A 60 -1.93 -5.56 -3.37
CA SER A 60 -2.56 -6.40 -4.40
C SER A 60 -1.72 -6.55 -5.67
N SER A 61 -1.10 -5.47 -6.16
CA SER A 61 -0.23 -5.54 -7.34
C SER A 61 1.05 -6.34 -7.13
N THR A 62 1.65 -6.28 -5.94
CA THR A 62 2.82 -7.10 -5.58
C THR A 62 2.43 -8.56 -5.47
N GLN A 63 1.28 -8.86 -4.85
CA GLN A 63 0.78 -10.22 -4.76
C GLN A 63 0.47 -10.81 -6.13
N LEU A 64 -0.14 -10.03 -7.03
CA LEU A 64 -0.41 -10.46 -8.40
C LEU A 64 0.91 -10.71 -9.17
N ALA A 65 1.93 -9.87 -8.98
CA ALA A 65 3.25 -10.08 -9.56
C ALA A 65 3.88 -11.38 -9.04
N ILE A 66 3.87 -11.63 -7.74
CA ILE A 66 4.40 -12.86 -7.13
C ILE A 66 3.60 -14.09 -7.60
N PHE A 67 2.27 -13.98 -7.68
CA PHE A 67 1.37 -15.08 -8.08
C PHE A 67 1.59 -15.47 -9.53
N THR A 68 1.63 -14.50 -10.43
CA THR A 68 1.90 -14.76 -11.85
C THR A 68 3.30 -15.33 -12.05
N ALA A 69 4.31 -14.87 -11.29
CA ALA A 69 5.65 -15.45 -11.34
C ALA A 69 5.69 -16.89 -10.79
N TRP A 70 4.96 -17.14 -9.70
CA TRP A 70 4.75 -18.47 -9.15
C TRP A 70 4.09 -19.40 -10.16
N ARG A 71 3.12 -18.89 -10.93
CA ARG A 71 2.42 -19.71 -11.90
C ARG A 71 3.31 -20.20 -13.03
N VAL A 72 4.24 -19.36 -13.44
CA VAL A 72 5.12 -19.59 -14.58
C VAL A 72 6.41 -20.34 -14.20
N GLY A 73 6.89 -20.19 -12.95
CA GLY A 73 8.16 -20.77 -12.49
C GLY A 73 8.12 -21.49 -11.13
N GLY A 74 6.94 -21.77 -10.58
CA GLY A 74 6.76 -22.37 -9.26
C GLY A 74 7.30 -21.48 -8.12
N ALA A 75 7.59 -22.08 -6.97
CA ALA A 75 8.14 -21.34 -5.82
C ALA A 75 9.43 -20.55 -6.14
N PRO A 76 10.41 -21.10 -6.91
CA PRO A 76 11.57 -20.33 -7.33
C PRO A 76 11.21 -19.13 -8.20
N GLY A 77 10.25 -19.29 -9.13
CA GLY A 77 9.72 -18.21 -9.94
C GLY A 77 9.07 -17.12 -9.10
N ALA A 78 8.30 -17.48 -8.07
CA ALA A 78 7.67 -16.54 -7.14
C ALA A 78 8.70 -15.64 -6.44
N VAL A 79 9.76 -16.23 -5.91
CA VAL A 79 10.84 -15.50 -5.21
C VAL A 79 11.57 -14.58 -6.18
N VAL A 80 12.04 -15.12 -7.30
CA VAL A 80 12.83 -14.37 -8.27
C VAL A 80 12.01 -13.25 -8.93
N GLY A 81 10.79 -13.55 -9.38
CA GLY A 81 9.90 -12.58 -10.00
C GLY A 81 9.44 -11.50 -9.01
N GLY A 82 9.11 -11.87 -7.78
CA GLY A 82 8.78 -10.92 -6.73
C GLY A 82 9.94 -9.97 -6.41
N LEU A 83 11.17 -10.51 -6.23
CA LEU A 83 12.36 -9.69 -5.99
C LEU A 83 12.67 -8.79 -7.18
N ALA A 84 12.62 -9.32 -8.41
CA ALA A 84 12.85 -8.54 -9.63
C ALA A 84 11.85 -7.39 -9.79
N PHE A 85 10.60 -7.59 -9.37
CA PHE A 85 9.57 -6.56 -9.38
C PHE A 85 9.78 -5.48 -8.30
N ILE A 86 10.22 -5.87 -7.09
CA ILE A 86 10.35 -4.98 -5.92
C ILE A 86 11.68 -4.20 -5.91
N LEU A 87 12.79 -4.84 -6.27
CA LEU A 87 14.13 -4.27 -6.09
C LEU A 87 14.40 -2.96 -6.87
N PRO A 88 13.98 -2.79 -8.14
CA PRO A 88 14.23 -1.54 -8.85
C PRO A 88 13.59 -0.33 -8.17
N GLY A 89 12.33 -0.47 -7.77
CA GLY A 89 11.59 0.55 -7.00
C GLY A 89 12.23 0.81 -5.64
N LEU A 90 12.66 -0.25 -4.94
CA LEU A 90 13.34 -0.14 -3.65
C LEU A 90 14.65 0.64 -3.77
N VAL A 91 15.48 0.34 -4.77
CA VAL A 91 16.76 1.05 -4.96
C VAL A 91 16.50 2.53 -5.23
N LEU A 92 15.53 2.84 -6.10
CA LEU A 92 15.21 4.23 -6.43
C LEU A 92 14.67 5.00 -5.21
N ILE A 93 13.72 4.42 -4.47
CA ILE A 93 13.14 5.11 -3.32
C ILE A 93 14.17 5.31 -2.20
N LEU A 94 15.12 4.38 -2.01
CA LEU A 94 16.19 4.54 -1.03
C LEU A 94 17.19 5.63 -1.45
N ALA A 95 17.51 5.73 -2.73
CA ALA A 95 18.34 6.81 -3.25
C ALA A 95 17.67 8.17 -3.04
N LEU A 96 16.35 8.26 -3.29
CA LEU A 96 15.58 9.47 -3.04
C LEU A 96 15.46 9.77 -1.54
N ALA A 97 15.24 8.75 -0.70
CA ALA A 97 15.20 8.93 0.76
C ALA A 97 16.52 9.48 1.30
N ALA A 98 17.66 8.96 0.84
CA ALA A 98 18.98 9.45 1.23
C ALA A 98 19.22 10.90 0.80
N LEU A 99 18.68 11.31 -0.36
CA LEU A 99 18.73 12.70 -0.83
C LEU A 99 17.86 13.63 0.04
N PHE A 100 16.62 13.21 0.32
CA PHE A 100 15.63 14.04 1.02
C PHE A 100 15.86 14.15 2.53
N LEU A 101 16.37 13.09 3.17
CA LEU A 101 16.62 13.05 4.62
C LEU A 101 18.07 13.41 4.99
N GLY A 102 18.90 13.72 4.00
CA GLY A 102 20.28 14.19 4.20
C GLY A 102 20.35 15.71 4.36
N ASP A 103 21.21 16.35 3.57
CA ASP A 103 21.31 17.81 3.46
C ASP A 103 20.88 18.26 2.04
N PRO A 104 19.56 18.22 1.73
CA PRO A 104 19.06 18.53 0.40
C PRO A 104 19.18 20.03 0.08
N PRO A 105 19.50 20.40 -1.18
CA PRO A 105 19.45 21.80 -1.60
C PRO A 105 18.00 22.32 -1.55
N ALA A 106 17.83 23.64 -1.39
CA ALA A 106 16.53 24.28 -1.19
C ALA A 106 15.47 23.91 -2.26
N TRP A 107 15.88 23.71 -3.52
CA TRP A 107 14.98 23.33 -4.60
C TRP A 107 14.42 21.90 -4.43
N VAL A 108 15.17 20.98 -3.81
CA VAL A 108 14.70 19.63 -3.46
C VAL A 108 13.71 19.70 -2.29
N LEU A 109 14.00 20.52 -1.27
CA LEU A 109 13.08 20.76 -0.17
C LEU A 109 11.75 21.36 -0.67
N GLY A 110 11.82 22.34 -1.58
CA GLY A 110 10.65 22.89 -2.26
C GLY A 110 9.87 21.83 -3.03
N ALA A 111 10.57 21.00 -3.83
CA ALA A 111 9.94 19.92 -4.57
C ALA A 111 9.21 18.92 -3.65
N GLY A 112 9.82 18.56 -2.51
CA GLY A 112 9.18 17.78 -1.46
C GLY A 112 7.93 18.46 -0.93
N ALA A 113 8.07 19.68 -0.42
CA ALA A 113 6.97 20.45 0.17
C ALA A 113 5.78 20.59 -0.80
N GLY A 114 6.02 20.74 -2.10
CA GLY A 114 4.98 20.77 -3.12
C GLY A 114 4.33 19.41 -3.35
N ALA A 115 5.13 18.35 -3.55
CA ALA A 115 4.60 17.00 -3.73
C ALA A 115 3.83 16.51 -2.49
N GLY A 116 4.36 16.77 -1.30
CA GLY A 116 3.75 16.48 0.00
C GLY A 116 2.40 17.17 0.17
N ALA A 117 2.27 18.43 -0.24
CA ALA A 117 1.00 19.16 -0.20
C ALA A 117 -0.11 18.51 -1.06
N ALA A 118 0.25 17.78 -2.13
CA ALA A 118 -0.71 17.07 -2.96
C ALA A 118 -1.13 15.70 -2.40
N VAL A 119 -0.42 15.16 -1.39
CA VAL A 119 -0.66 13.80 -0.86
C VAL A 119 -2.04 13.63 -0.26
N ALA A 120 -2.58 14.64 0.43
CA ALA A 120 -3.94 14.56 0.96
C ALA A 120 -4.98 14.40 -0.15
N ALA A 121 -4.83 15.10 -1.29
CA ALA A 121 -5.70 14.91 -2.45
C ALA A 121 -5.54 13.52 -3.09
N VAL A 122 -4.32 12.97 -3.10
CA VAL A 122 -4.06 11.59 -3.54
C VAL A 122 -4.76 10.58 -2.63
N ALA A 123 -4.72 10.76 -1.30
CA ALA A 123 -5.43 9.90 -0.36
C ALA A 123 -6.95 9.94 -0.61
N VAL A 124 -7.54 11.13 -0.81
CA VAL A 124 -8.96 11.27 -1.17
C VAL A 124 -9.28 10.54 -2.48
N GLN A 125 -8.48 10.74 -3.52
CA GLN A 125 -8.67 10.09 -4.82
C GLN A 125 -8.60 8.56 -4.70
N ALA A 126 -7.64 8.04 -3.94
CA ALA A 126 -7.47 6.61 -3.73
C ALA A 126 -8.66 6.00 -2.97
N GLY A 127 -9.10 6.64 -1.88
CA GLY A 127 -10.28 6.21 -1.15
C GLY A 127 -11.53 6.25 -2.02
N TRP A 128 -11.73 7.34 -2.77
CA TRP A 128 -12.88 7.52 -3.66
C TRP A 128 -12.92 6.48 -4.80
N ALA A 129 -11.77 6.12 -5.36
CA ALA A 129 -11.69 5.11 -6.41
C ALA A 129 -12.13 3.71 -5.95
N LEU A 130 -12.02 3.40 -4.65
CA LEU A 130 -12.43 2.12 -4.08
C LEU A 130 -13.93 2.06 -3.74
N VAL A 131 -14.59 3.20 -3.55
CA VAL A 131 -16.00 3.30 -3.13
C VAL A 131 -16.94 2.52 -4.05
N PRO A 132 -16.95 2.70 -5.39
CA PRO A 132 -17.94 2.03 -6.24
C PRO A 132 -17.89 0.51 -6.12
N SER A 133 -16.68 -0.05 -6.21
CA SER A 133 -16.48 -1.51 -6.15
C SER A 133 -16.86 -2.11 -4.79
N SER A 134 -16.63 -1.37 -3.69
CA SER A 134 -17.00 -1.81 -2.35
C SER A 134 -18.49 -1.66 -2.08
N TYR A 135 -19.09 -0.58 -2.59
CA TYR A 135 -20.50 -0.27 -2.41
C TYR A 135 -21.41 -1.21 -3.22
N GLU A 136 -20.99 -1.64 -4.41
CA GLU A 136 -21.73 -2.62 -5.22
C GLU A 136 -21.75 -4.02 -4.60
N ARG A 137 -20.67 -4.41 -3.90
CA ARG A 137 -20.55 -5.73 -3.27
C ARG A 137 -21.21 -5.81 -1.89
N THR A 138 -21.54 -4.68 -1.25
CA THR A 138 -22.02 -4.69 0.12
C THR A 138 -23.42 -5.30 0.23
N PRO A 139 -23.70 -6.15 1.23
CA PRO A 139 -25.06 -6.66 1.44
C PRO A 139 -26.00 -5.62 2.06
N SER A 140 -25.46 -4.57 2.69
CA SER A 140 -26.20 -3.63 3.51
C SER A 140 -25.57 -2.25 3.42
N ARG A 141 -26.24 -1.36 2.68
CA ARG A 141 -25.82 0.03 2.48
C ARG A 141 -25.69 0.80 3.81
N PRO A 142 -26.60 0.65 4.80
CA PRO A 142 -26.43 1.29 6.11
C PRO A 142 -25.17 0.82 6.86
N ARG A 143 -24.88 -0.49 6.86
CA ARG A 143 -23.67 -1.01 7.53
C ARG A 143 -22.39 -0.52 6.85
N TRP A 144 -22.38 -0.50 5.52
CA TRP A 144 -21.28 0.07 4.74
C TRP A 144 -20.97 1.51 5.18
N LEU A 145 -22.00 2.36 5.29
CA LEU A 145 -21.85 3.75 5.74
C LEU A 145 -21.32 3.83 7.17
N VAL A 146 -21.85 3.02 8.09
CA VAL A 146 -21.37 2.99 9.48
C VAL A 146 -19.89 2.62 9.56
N TYR A 147 -19.48 1.54 8.89
CA TYR A 147 -18.08 1.12 8.88
C TYR A 147 -17.17 2.17 8.24
N ALA A 148 -17.59 2.78 7.13
CA ALA A 148 -16.85 3.87 6.50
C ALA A 148 -16.69 5.08 7.46
N VAL A 149 -17.77 5.52 8.12
CA VAL A 149 -17.72 6.64 9.07
C VAL A 149 -16.81 6.34 10.26
N ILE A 150 -16.92 5.14 10.86
CA ILE A 150 -16.06 4.74 11.98
C ILE A 150 -14.59 4.70 11.53
N GLY A 151 -14.32 4.17 10.34
CA GLY A 151 -12.98 4.18 9.73
C GLY A 151 -12.43 5.59 9.56
N THR A 152 -13.23 6.50 9.01
CA THR A 152 -12.88 7.91 8.82
C THR A 152 -12.54 8.58 10.15
N ILE A 153 -13.40 8.43 11.17
CA ILE A 153 -13.19 9.02 12.49
C ILE A 153 -11.92 8.45 13.13
N ALA A 154 -11.71 7.15 13.05
CA ALA A 154 -10.54 6.50 13.64
C ALA A 154 -9.22 7.03 13.03
N ALA A 155 -9.16 7.14 11.71
CA ALA A 155 -7.98 7.64 11.02
C ALA A 155 -7.79 9.15 11.21
N ALA A 156 -8.87 9.94 11.28
CA ALA A 156 -8.78 11.39 11.44
C ALA A 156 -8.43 11.83 12.87
N THR A 157 -8.65 10.99 13.89
CA THR A 157 -8.50 11.38 15.30
C THR A 157 -7.36 10.72 16.03
N THR A 158 -7.13 9.41 15.82
CA THR A 158 -6.30 8.65 16.76
C THR A 158 -5.38 7.62 16.12
N GLY A 159 -5.41 7.42 14.79
CA GLY A 159 -4.43 6.67 13.97
C GLY A 159 -4.16 5.21 14.40
N ALA A 160 -3.62 5.01 15.59
CA ALA A 160 -3.33 3.78 16.29
C ALA A 160 -4.51 2.78 16.39
N TRP A 161 -5.76 3.25 16.48
CA TRP A 161 -6.94 2.36 16.60
C TRP A 161 -7.50 1.90 15.27
N VAL A 162 -6.99 2.41 14.13
CA VAL A 162 -7.50 2.07 12.79
C VAL A 162 -7.48 0.55 12.58
N VAL A 163 -6.39 -0.14 12.96
CA VAL A 163 -6.33 -1.62 12.83
C VAL A 163 -7.46 -2.31 13.59
N LEU A 164 -7.70 -1.90 14.83
CA LEU A 164 -8.73 -2.49 15.68
C LEU A 164 -10.13 -2.21 15.15
N VAL A 165 -10.34 -1.04 14.55
CA VAL A 165 -11.58 -0.68 13.85
C VAL A 165 -11.79 -1.56 12.61
N LEU A 166 -10.76 -1.78 11.78
CA LEU A 166 -10.86 -2.65 10.61
C LEU A 166 -11.18 -4.10 11.00
N VAL A 167 -10.43 -4.64 11.97
CA VAL A 167 -10.64 -6.00 12.48
C VAL A 167 -12.02 -6.11 13.14
N GLY A 168 -12.41 -5.13 13.96
CA GLY A 168 -13.72 -5.08 14.61
C GLY A 168 -14.86 -5.03 13.60
N ALA A 169 -14.78 -4.18 12.57
CA ALA A 169 -15.78 -4.10 11.52
C ALA A 169 -15.93 -5.44 10.78
N GLY A 170 -14.81 -6.10 10.44
CA GLY A 170 -14.84 -7.41 9.82
C GLY A 170 -15.42 -8.50 10.74
N LEU A 171 -15.07 -8.53 12.01
CA LEU A 171 -15.60 -9.51 12.98
C LEU A 171 -17.11 -9.30 13.23
N VAL A 172 -17.57 -8.06 13.34
CA VAL A 172 -19.00 -7.73 13.48
C VAL A 172 -19.78 -8.21 12.25
N GLU A 173 -19.26 -7.97 11.04
CA GLU A 173 -19.93 -8.43 9.81
C GLU A 173 -19.94 -9.97 9.71
N VAL A 174 -18.89 -10.66 10.15
CA VAL A 174 -18.88 -12.13 10.29
C VAL A 174 -19.94 -12.60 11.29
N ALA A 175 -20.05 -11.97 12.45
CA ALA A 175 -21.01 -12.34 13.49
C ALA A 175 -22.46 -12.13 13.02
N MET A 176 -22.74 -11.01 12.34
CA MET A 176 -24.07 -10.66 11.82
C MET A 176 -24.54 -11.55 10.68
N ARG A 177 -23.63 -12.17 9.92
CA ARG A 177 -23.97 -13.05 8.79
C ARG A 177 -24.09 -14.53 9.14
N ARG A 178 -23.89 -14.91 10.39
CA ARG A 178 -24.09 -16.30 10.82
C ARG A 178 -25.56 -16.55 11.20
N PRO A 179 -26.28 -17.47 10.54
CA PRO A 179 -27.23 -18.30 11.27
C PRO A 179 -26.41 -19.26 12.14
N TRP A 180 -26.64 -19.25 13.45
CA TRP A 180 -26.00 -20.19 14.36
C TRP A 180 -26.36 -21.64 13.98
N ARG A 181 -25.44 -22.34 13.29
CA ARG A 181 -25.42 -23.80 13.23
C ARG A 181 -24.06 -24.29 13.68
N THR A 182 -24.01 -24.75 14.92
CA THR A 182 -22.90 -25.45 15.56
C THR A 182 -22.71 -26.81 14.89
N ASN A 183 -21.64 -27.01 14.09
CA ASN A 183 -20.88 -28.28 13.99
C ASN A 183 -19.79 -28.33 12.90
N SER A 184 -19.02 -27.27 12.68
CA SER A 184 -17.69 -27.39 12.05
C SER A 184 -16.83 -26.18 12.37
N PHE A 185 -16.47 -26.05 13.63
CA PHE A 185 -15.46 -25.09 14.08
C PHE A 185 -14.29 -25.85 14.70
N GLN A 186 -13.61 -26.65 13.88
CA GLN A 186 -12.33 -27.25 14.24
C GLN A 186 -11.19 -26.92 13.25
N SER A 187 -11.42 -26.02 12.31
CA SER A 187 -10.34 -25.58 11.41
C SER A 187 -10.60 -24.15 10.97
N VAL A 188 -10.17 -23.20 11.81
CA VAL A 188 -9.58 -21.87 11.51
C VAL A 188 -9.51 -21.14 12.85
N LEU A 189 -8.45 -21.41 13.62
CA LEU A 189 -7.82 -20.53 14.62
C LEU A 189 -6.65 -21.28 15.26
N THR A 190 -5.74 -21.75 14.42
CA THR A 190 -4.35 -21.91 14.82
C THR A 190 -3.57 -20.85 14.07
N LEU A 191 -3.67 -19.60 14.55
CA LEU A 191 -2.60 -18.65 14.31
C LEU A 191 -1.39 -19.21 15.06
N PRO A 192 -0.29 -19.63 14.41
CA PRO A 192 0.93 -19.86 15.15
C PRO A 192 1.46 -18.47 15.53
N PHE A 193 1.06 -17.97 16.71
CA PHE A 193 1.84 -16.96 17.41
C PHE A 193 3.10 -17.62 17.95
N LEU A 194 4.04 -17.97 17.08
CA LEU A 194 5.39 -18.36 17.46
C LEU A 194 6.37 -17.93 16.37
N VAL A 195 6.86 -16.69 16.49
CA VAL A 195 8.26 -16.37 16.18
C VAL A 195 8.78 -15.49 17.33
N GLN A 196 9.06 -16.12 18.47
CA GLN A 196 10.18 -15.68 19.30
C GLN A 196 11.41 -16.41 18.77
N GLY A 197 12.09 -15.77 17.83
CA GLY A 197 13.41 -16.16 17.34
C GLY A 197 14.27 -14.91 17.37
N GLY A 198 15.25 -14.89 18.26
CA GLY A 198 16.12 -13.74 18.48
C GLY A 198 16.77 -13.27 17.18
N LEU A 199 16.42 -12.07 16.76
CA LEU A 199 17.24 -11.29 15.84
C LEU A 199 18.14 -10.42 16.71
N THR A 200 19.44 -10.61 16.51
CA THR A 200 20.53 -9.85 17.10
C THR A 200 20.22 -8.35 17.17
N ALA A 201 20.53 -7.76 18.31
CA ALA A 201 20.44 -6.33 18.59
C ALA A 201 21.03 -5.48 17.45
N ALA A 202 20.16 -4.85 16.65
CA ALA A 202 20.43 -3.68 15.80
C ALA A 202 19.19 -3.17 15.04
N VAL A 203 18.02 -3.81 15.15
CA VAL A 203 16.75 -3.28 14.58
C VAL A 203 15.73 -3.19 15.71
N THR A 204 15.18 -1.99 15.92
CA THR A 204 14.22 -1.74 16.99
C THR A 204 12.94 -2.55 16.72
N ALA A 205 12.52 -3.41 17.66
CA ALA A 205 11.26 -4.16 17.58
C ALA A 205 10.03 -3.32 17.14
N PRO A 206 9.93 -2.02 17.51
CA PRO A 206 9.02 -1.06 16.89
C PRO A 206 8.98 -1.05 15.35
N LEU A 207 10.14 -0.96 14.68
CA LEU A 207 10.21 -0.88 13.21
C LEU A 207 9.72 -2.18 12.56
N ALA A 208 10.09 -3.32 13.13
CA ALA A 208 9.60 -4.61 12.68
C ALA A 208 8.07 -4.71 12.81
N TRP A 209 7.51 -4.21 13.90
CA TRP A 209 6.06 -4.19 14.12
C TRP A 209 5.33 -3.28 13.13
N THR A 210 5.83 -2.06 12.91
CA THR A 210 5.26 -1.13 11.92
C THR A 210 5.32 -1.74 10.52
N ALA A 211 6.48 -2.26 10.10
CA ALA A 211 6.63 -2.89 8.80
C ALA A 211 5.71 -4.11 8.61
N PHE A 212 5.55 -4.93 9.65
CA PHE A 212 4.66 -6.09 9.60
C PHE A 212 3.20 -5.66 9.45
N LYS A 213 2.74 -4.67 10.22
CA LYS A 213 1.39 -4.10 10.08
C LYS A 213 1.15 -3.59 8.66
N VAL A 214 2.13 -2.88 8.10
CA VAL A 214 2.06 -2.37 6.73
C VAL A 214 1.89 -3.51 5.72
N GLY A 215 2.70 -4.56 5.83
CA GLY A 215 2.63 -5.72 4.94
C GLY A 215 1.34 -6.53 5.07
N ALA A 216 0.94 -6.80 6.32
CA ALA A 216 -0.16 -7.70 6.65
C ALA A 216 -1.54 -7.03 6.65
N LEU A 217 -1.61 -5.69 6.64
CA LEU A 217 -2.88 -4.94 6.69
C LEU A 217 -3.06 -4.01 5.49
N SER A 218 -2.15 -4.04 4.51
CA SER A 218 -2.37 -3.38 3.24
C SER A 218 -3.57 -4.00 2.52
N TYR A 219 -4.50 -3.18 2.05
CA TYR A 219 -5.61 -3.63 1.20
C TYR A 219 -5.73 -2.70 -0.02
N GLY A 220 -6.20 -3.24 -1.14
CA GLY A 220 -6.70 -2.46 -2.28
C GLY A 220 -5.73 -1.46 -2.90
N GLY A 221 -4.42 -1.67 -2.77
CA GLY A 221 -3.39 -0.79 -3.35
C GLY A 221 -2.41 -0.15 -2.37
N GLY A 222 -2.51 -0.45 -1.07
CA GLY A 222 -1.54 0.03 -0.08
C GLY A 222 -1.76 1.48 0.34
N PHE A 223 -2.98 2.01 0.23
CA PHE A 223 -3.31 3.36 0.74
C PHE A 223 -3.78 3.33 2.20
N VAL A 224 -4.42 2.24 2.63
CA VAL A 224 -4.89 2.03 4.01
C VAL A 224 -3.72 2.09 5.02
N ILE A 225 -2.52 1.76 4.58
CA ILE A 225 -1.31 1.74 5.41
C ILE A 225 -0.73 3.13 5.69
N ILE A 226 -1.05 4.14 4.87
CA ILE A 226 -0.48 5.49 4.99
C ILE A 226 -0.81 6.09 6.38
N PRO A 227 -2.08 6.16 6.82
CA PRO A 227 -2.39 6.67 8.17
C PRO A 227 -1.77 5.83 9.30
N LEU A 228 -1.72 4.50 9.12
CA LEU A 228 -1.11 3.61 10.11
C LEU A 228 0.39 3.86 10.27
N MET A 229 1.07 4.10 9.15
CA MET A 229 2.48 4.45 9.14
C MET A 229 2.72 5.84 9.67
N GLN A 230 1.87 6.82 9.37
CA GLN A 230 2.00 8.18 9.91
C GLN A 230 1.91 8.15 11.44
N SER A 231 0.89 7.47 11.98
CA SER A 231 0.70 7.39 13.43
C SER A 231 1.86 6.67 14.13
N ASP A 232 2.42 5.62 13.52
CA ASP A 232 3.60 4.98 14.09
C ASP A 232 4.87 5.83 13.95
N ALA A 233 5.18 6.29 12.74
CA ALA A 233 6.45 6.91 12.40
C ALA A 233 6.57 8.35 12.91
N VAL A 234 5.46 9.10 12.93
CA VAL A 234 5.43 10.51 13.34
C VAL A 234 4.96 10.63 14.78
N GLU A 235 3.74 10.18 15.09
CA GLU A 235 3.11 10.44 16.40
C GLU A 235 3.70 9.58 17.52
N ARG A 236 3.86 8.27 17.28
CA ARG A 236 4.20 7.30 18.33
C ARG A 236 5.69 7.16 18.57
N TYR A 237 6.48 7.02 17.50
CA TYR A 237 7.91 6.73 17.59
C TYR A 237 8.79 7.94 17.24
N GLY A 238 8.24 8.98 16.59
CA GLY A 238 8.96 10.21 16.28
C GLY A 238 10.20 10.00 15.40
N TRP A 239 10.18 9.03 14.47
CA TRP A 239 11.26 8.79 13.52
C TRP A 239 11.33 9.85 12.43
N MET A 240 10.22 10.54 12.17
CA MET A 240 10.11 11.56 11.12
C MET A 240 9.04 12.57 11.50
N SER A 241 9.17 13.79 10.97
CA SER A 241 8.16 14.84 11.00
C SER A 241 7.01 14.56 10.02
N ASP A 242 5.89 15.26 10.18
CA ASP A 242 4.77 15.19 9.23
C ASP A 242 5.19 15.58 7.81
N ALA A 243 6.05 16.61 7.66
CA ALA A 243 6.55 17.04 6.36
C ALA A 243 7.42 15.95 5.69
N GLU A 244 8.32 15.32 6.43
CA GLU A 244 9.13 14.20 5.93
C GLU A 244 8.27 13.00 5.57
N PHE A 245 7.21 12.71 6.35
CA PHE A 245 6.28 11.64 6.05
C PHE A 245 5.48 11.90 4.77
N LEU A 246 4.96 13.13 4.59
CA LEU A 246 4.28 13.52 3.35
C LEU A 246 5.21 13.37 2.14
N ASN A 247 6.48 13.79 2.27
CA ASN A 247 7.49 13.59 1.23
C ASN A 247 7.71 12.10 0.96
N ALA A 248 7.83 11.27 1.98
CA ALA A 248 7.99 9.82 1.84
C ALA A 248 6.83 9.18 1.06
N VAL A 249 5.59 9.57 1.37
CA VAL A 249 4.39 9.09 0.65
C VAL A 249 4.41 9.56 -0.81
N ALA A 250 4.76 10.82 -1.06
CA ALA A 250 4.88 11.36 -2.41
C ALA A 250 5.95 10.61 -3.22
N LEU A 251 7.12 10.35 -2.63
CA LEU A 251 8.18 9.56 -3.24
C LEU A 251 7.68 8.15 -3.59
N GLY A 252 7.00 7.46 -2.67
CA GLY A 252 6.44 6.13 -2.91
C GLY A 252 5.44 6.05 -4.06
N GLN A 253 4.81 7.16 -4.44
CA GLN A 253 3.89 7.25 -5.58
C GLN A 253 4.59 7.61 -6.91
N ILE A 254 5.72 8.32 -6.84
CA ILE A 254 6.51 8.73 -8.01
C ILE A 254 7.51 7.64 -8.41
N THR A 255 7.94 6.79 -7.47
CA THR A 255 8.80 5.64 -7.75
C THR A 255 8.04 4.51 -8.45
N PRO A 256 8.68 3.78 -9.37
CA PRO A 256 8.05 2.62 -9.98
C PRO A 256 7.90 1.50 -8.95
N GLY A 257 6.86 0.68 -9.10
CA GLY A 257 6.56 -0.40 -8.17
C GLY A 257 5.53 0.00 -7.10
N PRO A 258 5.36 -0.84 -6.06
CA PRO A 258 4.27 -0.70 -5.11
C PRO A 258 4.42 0.52 -4.20
N VAL A 259 3.32 1.22 -3.96
CA VAL A 259 3.17 2.33 -2.99
C VAL A 259 3.72 1.99 -1.60
N VAL A 260 3.66 0.71 -1.25
CA VAL A 260 4.16 0.16 0.02
C VAL A 260 5.67 0.39 0.19
N HIS A 261 6.42 0.72 -0.87
CA HIS A 261 7.82 1.15 -0.77
C HIS A 261 8.05 2.32 0.18
N THR A 262 7.02 3.14 0.45
CA THR A 262 7.06 4.19 1.49
C THR A 262 7.60 3.66 2.84
N VAL A 263 7.35 2.38 3.18
CA VAL A 263 7.83 1.76 4.43
C VAL A 263 9.36 1.66 4.49
N ALA A 264 10.02 1.60 3.34
CA ALA A 264 11.47 1.62 3.26
C ALA A 264 12.01 2.99 3.67
N VAL A 265 11.34 4.09 3.29
CA VAL A 265 11.72 5.45 3.71
C VAL A 265 11.54 5.62 5.22
N VAL A 266 10.43 5.11 5.78
CA VAL A 266 10.21 5.08 7.24
C VAL A 266 11.32 4.31 7.95
N GLY A 267 11.69 3.13 7.42
CA GLY A 267 12.79 2.35 7.97
C GLY A 267 14.15 3.04 7.83
N PHE A 268 14.35 3.81 6.75
CA PHE A 268 15.55 4.62 6.55
C PHE A 268 15.66 5.74 7.58
N ALA A 269 14.58 6.44 7.88
CA ALA A 269 14.57 7.46 8.95
C ALA A 269 14.80 6.82 10.33
N ALA A 270 14.23 5.65 10.59
CA ALA A 270 14.33 4.97 11.88
C ALA A 270 15.74 4.41 12.18
N ALA A 271 16.42 3.81 11.20
CA ALA A 271 17.69 3.12 11.42
C ALA A 271 18.61 3.07 10.18
N GLY A 272 18.51 4.06 9.29
CA GLY A 272 19.30 4.17 8.07
C GLY A 272 19.04 3.02 7.08
N LEU A 273 20.02 2.74 6.22
CA LEU A 273 19.89 1.74 5.17
C LEU A 273 19.48 0.35 5.71
N LEU A 274 20.03 -0.07 6.85
CA LEU A 274 19.70 -1.36 7.45
C LEU A 274 18.23 -1.41 7.90
N GLY A 275 17.73 -0.34 8.54
CA GLY A 275 16.32 -0.21 8.88
C GLY A 275 15.41 -0.29 7.66
N ALA A 276 15.80 0.37 6.58
CA ALA A 276 15.04 0.40 5.33
C ALA A 276 14.92 -0.99 4.67
N LEU A 277 16.02 -1.74 4.61
CA LEU A 277 16.05 -3.10 4.07
C LEU A 277 15.23 -4.06 4.92
N VAL A 278 15.36 -3.98 6.25
CA VAL A 278 14.62 -4.84 7.17
C VAL A 278 13.12 -4.53 7.13
N ALA A 279 12.74 -3.26 7.13
CA ALA A 279 11.36 -2.85 6.98
C ALA A 279 10.76 -3.37 5.65
N SER A 280 11.52 -3.32 4.56
CA SER A 280 11.08 -3.83 3.26
C SER A 280 10.86 -5.35 3.28
N VAL A 281 11.81 -6.11 3.82
CA VAL A 281 11.69 -7.58 3.94
C VAL A 281 10.47 -7.95 4.77
N ILE A 282 10.27 -7.29 5.90
CA ILE A 282 9.14 -7.57 6.80
C ILE A 282 7.80 -7.16 6.17
N ALA A 283 7.74 -6.04 5.45
CA ALA A 283 6.51 -5.58 4.81
C ALA A 283 6.10 -6.46 3.62
N PHE A 284 7.05 -6.93 2.79
CA PHE A 284 6.72 -7.78 1.64
C PHE A 284 6.65 -9.27 1.99
N GLY A 285 7.30 -9.70 3.08
CA GLY A 285 7.36 -11.09 3.53
C GLY A 285 6.01 -11.80 3.60
N PRO A 286 4.97 -11.23 4.25
CA PRO A 286 3.65 -11.85 4.30
C PRO A 286 3.08 -12.19 2.92
N SER A 287 3.30 -11.33 1.91
CA SER A 287 2.81 -11.56 0.55
C SER A 287 3.51 -12.75 -0.12
N PHE A 288 4.82 -12.90 0.05
CA PHE A 288 5.54 -14.08 -0.44
C PHE A 288 5.04 -15.36 0.24
N VAL A 289 4.89 -15.34 1.57
CA VAL A 289 4.38 -16.48 2.32
C VAL A 289 2.97 -16.85 1.87
N MET A 290 2.07 -15.86 1.78
CA MET A 290 0.68 -16.09 1.36
C MET A 290 0.58 -16.63 -0.06
N VAL A 291 1.37 -16.13 -1.01
CA VAL A 291 1.30 -16.63 -2.38
C VAL A 291 1.95 -18.02 -2.52
N ILE A 292 3.11 -18.24 -1.91
CA ILE A 292 3.84 -19.52 -2.03
C ILE A 292 3.11 -20.63 -1.27
N ALA A 293 2.67 -20.37 -0.04
CA ALA A 293 1.95 -21.34 0.79
C ALA A 293 0.47 -21.46 0.37
N GLY A 294 -0.15 -20.33 0.03
CA GLY A 294 -1.54 -20.26 -0.39
C GLY A 294 -1.77 -20.73 -1.82
N GLY A 295 -0.74 -20.78 -2.69
CA GLY A 295 -0.78 -21.16 -4.11
C GLY A 295 -1.68 -22.38 -4.43
N ARG A 296 -1.73 -23.34 -3.50
CA ARG A 296 -2.50 -24.60 -3.61
C ARG A 296 -3.91 -24.56 -3.00
N HIS A 297 -4.21 -23.54 -2.21
CA HIS A 297 -5.46 -23.36 -1.46
C HIS A 297 -6.19 -22.05 -1.81
N PHE A 298 -5.77 -21.35 -2.88
CA PHE A 298 -6.37 -20.08 -3.36
C PHE A 298 -7.89 -20.20 -3.57
N ASP A 299 -8.34 -21.29 -4.20
CA ASP A 299 -9.76 -21.52 -4.47
C ASP A 299 -10.60 -21.76 -3.19
N ALA A 300 -9.98 -22.36 -2.16
CA ALA A 300 -10.63 -22.64 -0.88
C ALA A 300 -10.82 -21.38 -0.04
N LEU A 301 -9.85 -20.45 -0.06
CA LEU A 301 -9.96 -19.16 0.63
C LEU A 301 -11.01 -18.24 -0.02
N ARG A 302 -11.11 -18.24 -1.35
CA ARG A 302 -12.08 -17.44 -2.13
C ARG A 302 -13.53 -17.91 -1.95
N SER A 303 -13.74 -19.21 -1.78
CA SER A 303 -15.07 -19.80 -1.64
C SER A 303 -15.64 -19.70 -0.21
N SER A 304 -14.81 -19.40 0.79
CA SER A 304 -15.25 -19.28 2.19
C SER A 304 -16.22 -18.11 2.39
N PRO A 305 -17.47 -18.36 2.82
CA PRO A 305 -18.44 -17.31 3.13
C PRO A 305 -17.95 -16.41 4.28
N LEU A 306 -17.13 -16.95 5.19
CA LEU A 306 -16.60 -16.22 6.34
C LEU A 306 -15.56 -15.17 5.93
N THR A 307 -14.67 -15.52 5.00
CA THR A 307 -13.67 -14.58 4.46
C THR A 307 -14.37 -13.42 3.76
N ARG A 308 -15.40 -13.70 2.95
CA ARG A 308 -16.19 -12.65 2.28
C ARG A 308 -16.91 -11.75 3.29
N ALA A 309 -17.55 -12.33 4.30
CA ALA A 309 -18.23 -11.58 5.35
C ALA A 309 -17.26 -10.65 6.10
N PHE A 310 -16.07 -11.12 6.45
CA PHE A 310 -15.05 -10.28 7.10
C PHE A 310 -14.65 -9.09 6.21
N LEU A 311 -14.40 -9.34 4.93
CA LEU A 311 -13.95 -8.31 3.99
C LEU A 311 -15.03 -7.28 3.69
N ASP A 312 -16.30 -7.66 3.71
CA ASP A 312 -17.40 -6.74 3.51
C ASP A 312 -17.60 -5.77 4.70
N GLY A 313 -17.09 -6.12 5.90
CA GLY A 313 -17.03 -5.22 7.05
C GLY A 313 -15.73 -4.41 7.11
N ALA A 314 -14.59 -5.07 6.92
CA ALA A 314 -13.27 -4.44 6.99
C ALA A 314 -13.01 -3.49 5.79
N GLY A 315 -13.51 -3.81 4.60
CA GLY A 315 -13.31 -3.03 3.38
C GLY A 315 -13.84 -1.60 3.46
N PRO A 316 -15.12 -1.38 3.81
CA PRO A 316 -15.67 -0.04 3.97
C PRO A 316 -14.97 0.76 5.07
N ALA A 317 -14.62 0.11 6.19
CA ALA A 317 -13.81 0.74 7.25
C ALA A 317 -12.43 1.18 6.76
N ALA A 318 -11.78 0.37 5.93
CA ALA A 318 -10.51 0.71 5.30
C ALA A 318 -10.62 1.89 4.33
N ILE A 319 -11.69 1.95 3.52
CA ILE A 319 -11.98 3.08 2.63
C ILE A 319 -12.19 4.36 3.44
N GLY A 320 -13.00 4.27 4.51
CA GLY A 320 -13.17 5.35 5.47
C GLY A 320 -11.86 5.83 6.06
N ALA A 321 -11.00 4.91 6.51
CA ALA A 321 -9.70 5.24 7.07
C ALA A 321 -8.78 5.95 6.06
N ILE A 322 -8.78 5.54 4.78
CA ILE A 322 -8.04 6.25 3.72
C ILE A 322 -8.55 7.68 3.58
N LEU A 323 -9.86 7.87 3.48
CA LEU A 323 -10.46 9.20 3.35
C LEU A 323 -10.21 10.06 4.59
N GLY A 324 -10.33 9.49 5.79
CA GLY A 324 -10.07 10.15 7.06
C GLY A 324 -8.62 10.60 7.21
N SER A 325 -7.67 9.82 6.69
CA SER A 325 -6.24 10.19 6.71
C SER A 325 -5.92 11.46 5.93
N ALA A 326 -6.75 11.85 4.95
CA ALA A 326 -6.54 13.09 4.22
C ALA A 326 -6.63 14.33 5.13
N VAL A 327 -7.34 14.24 6.27
CA VAL A 327 -7.48 15.35 7.23
C VAL A 327 -6.15 15.67 7.91
N PRO A 328 -5.50 14.77 8.67
CA PRO A 328 -4.20 15.06 9.28
C PRO A 328 -3.13 15.37 8.23
N LEU A 329 -3.15 14.70 7.07
CA LEU A 329 -2.22 15.00 5.97
C LEU A 329 -2.39 16.43 5.42
N ALA A 330 -3.63 16.93 5.32
CA ALA A 330 -3.88 18.31 4.91
C ALA A 330 -3.48 19.30 6.02
N LEU A 331 -3.76 18.98 7.28
CA LEU A 331 -3.41 19.84 8.42
C LEU A 331 -1.91 19.94 8.69
N ALA A 332 -1.13 18.94 8.25
CA ALA A 332 0.33 18.99 8.25
C ALA A 332 0.93 20.04 7.30
N THR A 333 0.10 20.65 6.44
CA THR A 333 0.50 21.70 5.52
C THR A 333 0.59 23.05 6.23
N SER A 334 1.77 23.67 6.25
CA SER A 334 2.02 24.93 6.99
C SER A 334 1.92 26.18 6.12
N GLU A 335 2.32 26.11 4.85
CA GLU A 335 2.46 27.28 3.98
C GLU A 335 1.22 27.56 3.13
N TRP A 336 0.91 28.84 2.90
CA TRP A 336 -0.28 29.26 2.14
C TRP A 336 -0.30 28.71 0.70
N TRP A 337 0.88 28.64 0.06
CA TRP A 337 1.00 28.18 -1.33
C TRP A 337 0.74 26.68 -1.45
N GLN A 338 1.02 25.91 -0.39
CA GLN A 338 0.74 24.48 -0.37
C GLN A 338 -0.76 24.20 -0.36
N TRP A 339 -1.58 25.05 0.26
CA TRP A 339 -3.06 24.95 0.17
C TRP A 339 -3.57 25.17 -1.25
N VAL A 340 -2.93 26.06 -2.02
CA VAL A 340 -3.24 26.25 -3.45
C VAL A 340 -2.86 25.01 -4.25
N VAL A 341 -1.69 24.42 -3.97
CA VAL A 341 -1.25 23.17 -4.59
C VAL A 341 -2.21 22.01 -4.26
N LEU A 342 -2.63 21.88 -3.00
CA LEU A 342 -3.61 20.88 -2.57
C LEU A 342 -4.95 21.04 -3.31
N ALA A 343 -5.47 22.25 -3.41
CA ALA A 343 -6.71 22.53 -4.14
C ALA A 343 -6.59 22.20 -5.63
N ALA A 344 -5.48 22.60 -6.27
CA ALA A 344 -5.19 22.29 -7.66
C ALA A 344 -5.06 20.77 -7.88
N ALA A 345 -4.36 20.07 -6.99
CA ALA A 345 -4.24 18.61 -7.01
C ALA A 345 -5.61 17.93 -6.88
N GLY A 346 -6.48 18.43 -6.01
CA GLY A 346 -7.87 17.97 -5.88
C GLY A 346 -8.66 18.11 -7.19
N VAL A 347 -8.57 19.25 -7.86
CA VAL A 347 -9.20 19.46 -9.18
C VAL A 347 -8.64 18.51 -10.23
N LEU A 348 -7.31 18.41 -10.33
CA LEU A 348 -6.64 17.55 -11.31
C LEU A 348 -7.03 16.07 -11.14
N LEU A 349 -7.06 15.58 -9.90
CA LEU A 349 -7.28 14.18 -9.58
C LEU A 349 -8.77 13.80 -9.57
N LEU A 350 -9.62 14.61 -8.97
CA LEU A 350 -11.03 14.27 -8.75
C LEU A 350 -11.93 14.71 -9.90
N LEU A 351 -11.73 15.93 -10.42
CA LEU A 351 -12.57 16.49 -11.49
C LEU A 351 -12.04 16.13 -12.88
N LEU A 352 -10.74 16.34 -13.11
CA LEU A 352 -10.12 16.10 -14.41
C LEU A 352 -9.58 14.67 -14.59
N LYS A 353 -9.62 13.86 -13.53
CA LYS A 353 -9.19 12.44 -13.52
C LYS A 353 -7.80 12.23 -14.13
N ARG A 354 -6.89 13.18 -13.89
CA ARG A 354 -5.48 13.08 -14.30
C ARG A 354 -4.74 12.09 -13.40
N GLY A 355 -3.63 11.56 -13.89
CA GLY A 355 -2.85 10.54 -13.17
C GLY A 355 -2.13 11.10 -11.93
N VAL A 356 -2.02 10.28 -10.89
CA VAL A 356 -1.36 10.63 -9.61
C VAL A 356 0.07 11.11 -9.81
N VAL A 357 0.87 10.38 -10.60
CA VAL A 357 2.28 10.73 -10.87
C VAL A 357 2.40 12.11 -11.50
N LEU A 358 1.58 12.43 -12.50
CA LEU A 358 1.61 13.73 -13.16
C LEU A 358 1.28 14.85 -12.17
N THR A 359 0.23 14.67 -11.36
CA THR A 359 -0.16 15.66 -10.35
C THR A 359 0.95 15.90 -9.34
N LEU A 360 1.59 14.84 -8.84
CA LEU A 360 2.70 14.96 -7.89
C LEU A 360 3.93 15.63 -8.50
N LEU A 361 4.26 15.34 -9.77
CA LEU A 361 5.36 16.01 -10.47
C LEU A 361 5.09 17.49 -10.72
N LEU A 362 3.85 17.86 -11.06
CA LEU A 362 3.45 19.26 -11.20
C LEU A 362 3.52 19.98 -9.84
N ALA A 363 3.02 19.35 -8.79
CA ALA A 363 3.08 19.87 -7.42
C ALA A 363 4.53 20.06 -6.95
N ALA A 364 5.41 19.09 -7.22
CA ALA A 364 6.85 19.21 -6.98
C ALA A 364 7.48 20.36 -7.77
N GLY A 365 7.10 20.52 -9.05
CA GLY A 365 7.57 21.62 -9.89
C GLY A 365 7.19 22.99 -9.32
N VAL A 366 5.95 23.16 -8.84
CA VAL A 366 5.50 24.40 -8.19
C VAL A 366 6.34 24.68 -6.93
N GLY A 367 6.51 23.69 -6.06
CA GLY A 367 7.31 23.86 -4.85
C GLY A 367 8.79 24.16 -5.14
N MET A 368 9.37 23.56 -6.19
CA MET A 368 10.72 23.87 -6.67
C MET A 368 10.85 25.33 -7.13
N VAL A 369 9.87 25.84 -7.87
CA VAL A 369 9.84 27.25 -8.32
C VAL A 369 9.73 28.20 -7.13
N VAL A 370 8.89 27.88 -6.14
CA VAL A 370 8.75 28.67 -4.91
C VAL A 370 10.08 28.73 -4.16
N ALA A 371 10.77 27.60 -3.98
CA ALA A 371 12.08 27.55 -3.34
C ALA A 371 13.14 28.39 -4.07
N LEU A 372 13.21 28.25 -5.40
CA LEU A 372 14.16 29.01 -6.22
C LEU A 372 13.87 30.52 -6.23
N ALA A 373 12.61 30.91 -6.02
CA ALA A 373 12.21 32.31 -5.87
C ALA A 373 12.46 32.86 -4.45
N GLY A 374 13.02 32.08 -3.53
CA GLY A 374 13.24 32.48 -2.13
C GLY A 374 11.94 32.52 -1.31
N GLY A 375 10.92 31.78 -1.74
CA GLY A 375 9.66 31.63 -1.00
C GLY A 375 9.83 30.80 0.28
N PRO A 376 8.84 30.88 1.19
CA PRO A 376 8.90 30.17 2.46
C PRO A 376 8.79 28.66 2.26
N LEU A 377 9.64 27.92 2.97
CA LEU A 377 9.66 26.47 3.03
C LEU A 377 9.35 26.00 4.46
N PRO A 378 8.59 24.90 4.61
CA PRO A 378 8.27 24.30 5.90
C PRO A 378 9.49 23.80 6.67
#